data_AF-A0A4R8Z5U4-F1
#
_entry.id   AF-A0A4R8Z5U4-F1
#
_cell.length_a   1.000
_cell.length_b   1.000
_cell.length_c   1.000
_cell.angle_alpha   90.00
_cell.angle_beta   90.00
_cell.angle_gamma   90.00
#
_symmetry.space_group_name_H-M   'P 1'
#
loop_
_entity.id
_entity.type
_entity.pdbx_description
1 polymer ?
#
loop_
_entity_poly.entity_id
_entity_poly.type
_entity_poly.pdbx_seq_one_letter_code
_entity_poly.pdbx_strand_id
1 'polypeptide(L)'
;MHLDKFRTDVPDARDLQADSWARVAVSSGGVHEEHQLVALIDGGIATNSVITANVVDSWEPRSLLGTPRGSHATEVAGLIAGEGTSVNGTVDLLDVRVLDESGHGSPEDIAEGIRWAISAKAEILALSLVLQNDNEIVRNAVMDAHKAGIVVVASASNDLTEVPSYPAEYAHVIGVTSMDKQLERAPLARARGASVVAPGHEVQTTNAAGDLVVVSGTSMAT
;
A
#
# COMPACT_ATOMS: atom_id res chain seq x y z
N MET A 1 11.30 -10.82 28.57
CA MET A 1 10.44 -9.90 27.82
C MET A 1 10.11 -10.60 26.51
N HIS A 2 8.86 -11.01 26.34
CA HIS A 2 8.41 -12.12 25.49
C HIS A 2 8.02 -11.59 24.10
N LEU A 3 8.68 -12.06 23.04
CA LEU A 3 8.30 -11.83 21.64
C LEU A 3 7.50 -13.06 21.17
N ASP A 4 6.20 -13.09 21.46
CA ASP A 4 5.28 -14.16 21.01
C ASP A 4 3.93 -13.53 20.59
N LYS A 5 3.92 -12.73 19.51
CA LYS A 5 2.67 -12.12 19.00
C LYS A 5 2.39 -12.30 17.50
N PHE A 6 3.22 -13.01 16.75
CA PHE A 6 2.91 -13.34 15.36
C PHE A 6 2.97 -14.86 15.16
N ARG A 7 1.80 -15.51 15.20
CA ARG A 7 1.64 -16.90 14.71
C ARG A 7 1.49 -16.84 13.19
N THR A 8 2.30 -17.60 12.47
CA THR A 8 2.36 -17.65 11.00
C THR A 8 1.53 -18.77 10.39
N ASP A 9 0.43 -19.18 11.05
CA ASP A 9 -0.43 -20.25 10.53
C ASP A 9 -1.35 -19.69 9.44
N VAL A 10 -0.84 -19.57 8.21
CA VAL A 10 -1.61 -19.20 7.01
C VAL A 10 -2.31 -20.47 6.49
N PRO A 11 -3.65 -20.49 6.36
CA PRO A 11 -4.38 -21.61 5.75
C PRO A 11 -3.93 -21.87 4.31
N ASP A 12 -4.02 -23.13 3.84
CA ASP A 12 -3.78 -23.46 2.43
C ASP A 12 -4.77 -22.67 1.55
N ALA A 13 -4.26 -21.97 0.54
CA ALA A 13 -5.04 -21.12 -0.36
C ALA A 13 -6.17 -21.88 -1.09
N ARG A 14 -6.12 -23.22 -1.10
CA ARG A 14 -7.13 -24.09 -1.70
C ARG A 14 -8.41 -24.26 -0.88
N ASP A 15 -8.40 -23.90 0.40
CA ASP A 15 -9.53 -24.09 1.31
C ASP A 15 -10.43 -22.85 1.45
N LEU A 16 -10.15 -21.76 0.70
CA LEU A 16 -10.85 -20.48 0.80
C LEU A 16 -11.72 -20.23 -0.44
N GLN A 17 -13.03 -20.00 -0.25
CA GLN A 17 -13.93 -19.63 -1.34
C GLN A 17 -13.61 -18.22 -1.88
N ALA A 18 -13.92 -17.97 -3.15
CA ALA A 18 -13.50 -16.80 -3.94
C ALA A 18 -13.83 -15.42 -3.34
N ASP A 19 -14.77 -15.33 -2.39
CA ASP A 19 -15.13 -14.07 -1.71
C ASP A 19 -14.42 -13.88 -0.34
N SER A 20 -13.64 -14.89 0.08
CA SER A 20 -13.00 -14.94 1.41
C SER A 20 -11.49 -14.76 1.39
N TRP A 21 -10.83 -14.87 0.24
CA TRP A 21 -9.36 -14.81 0.18
C TRP A 21 -8.80 -13.42 0.51
N ALA A 22 -9.48 -12.34 0.15
CA ALA A 22 -9.05 -10.98 0.48
C ALA A 22 -9.06 -10.79 2.01
N ARG A 23 -10.14 -11.27 2.65
CA ARG A 23 -10.39 -11.07 4.08
C ARG A 23 -9.45 -11.86 5.01
N VAL A 24 -8.82 -12.94 4.53
CA VAL A 24 -8.07 -13.87 5.38
C VAL A 24 -6.59 -13.51 5.52
N ALA A 25 -6.01 -12.70 4.62
CA ALA A 25 -4.58 -12.35 4.68
C ALA A 25 -4.19 -11.50 5.93
N VAL A 26 -5.16 -10.91 6.65
CA VAL A 26 -4.90 -9.97 7.77
C VAL A 26 -5.81 -10.23 8.99
N SER A 27 -6.06 -11.49 9.38
CA SER A 27 -6.95 -11.79 10.53
C SER A 27 -6.33 -12.63 11.67
N SER A 28 -5.02 -12.84 11.70
CA SER A 28 -4.37 -13.58 12.80
C SER A 28 -3.98 -12.72 14.03
N GLY A 29 -4.16 -11.40 13.96
CA GLY A 29 -4.11 -10.50 15.13
C GLY A 29 -5.53 -10.08 15.50
N GLY A 30 -5.93 -10.30 16.76
CA GLY A 30 -7.29 -10.05 17.23
C GLY A 30 -7.83 -8.67 16.84
N VAL A 31 -9.15 -8.58 16.68
CA VAL A 31 -9.85 -7.32 16.42
C VAL A 31 -9.56 -6.36 17.58
N HIS A 32 -8.66 -5.41 17.36
CA HIS A 32 -8.48 -4.29 18.26
C HIS A 32 -9.62 -3.29 17.98
N GLU A 33 -10.31 -2.83 19.02
CA GLU A 33 -11.38 -1.80 18.91
C GLU A 33 -10.84 -0.41 18.52
N GLU A 34 -9.53 -0.28 18.29
CA GLU A 34 -8.88 0.95 17.83
C GLU A 34 -8.68 0.88 16.32
N HIS A 35 -9.01 1.97 15.63
CA HIS A 35 -8.80 2.10 14.19
C HIS A 35 -7.32 1.95 13.87
N GLN A 36 -6.98 1.11 12.91
CA GLN A 36 -5.60 0.94 12.44
C GLN A 36 -5.21 2.18 11.63
N LEU A 37 -4.10 2.85 11.99
CA LEU A 37 -3.66 4.04 11.26
C LEU A 37 -2.69 3.69 10.11
N VAL A 38 -3.15 3.86 8.87
CA VAL A 38 -2.39 3.51 7.66
C VAL A 38 -2.05 4.77 6.87
N ALA A 39 -0.76 4.98 6.59
CA ALA A 39 -0.34 6.03 5.65
C ALA A 39 -0.23 5.48 4.23
N LEU A 40 -1.04 6.04 3.33
CA LEU A 40 -0.95 5.76 1.90
C LEU A 40 -0.02 6.79 1.25
N ILE A 41 1.14 6.32 0.80
CA ILE A 41 2.17 7.14 0.16
C ILE A 41 2.05 6.97 -1.37
N ASP A 42 1.35 7.90 -2.02
CA ASP A 42 0.97 7.80 -3.45
C ASP A 42 0.78 9.20 -4.11
N GLY A 43 -0.02 9.30 -5.17
CA GLY A 43 -0.39 10.55 -5.87
C GLY A 43 -1.49 11.38 -5.21
N GLY A 44 -1.91 11.00 -4.01
CA GLY A 44 -2.90 11.70 -3.19
C GLY A 44 -4.34 11.32 -3.50
N ILE A 45 -5.13 11.07 -2.46
CA ILE A 45 -6.55 10.73 -2.57
C ILE A 45 -7.33 11.93 -3.14
N ALA A 46 -8.26 11.68 -4.06
CA ALA A 46 -9.10 12.72 -4.65
C ALA A 46 -9.93 13.41 -3.55
N THR A 47 -9.88 14.74 -3.48
CA THR A 47 -10.47 15.51 -2.37
C THR A 47 -11.99 15.50 -2.32
N ASN A 48 -12.65 15.18 -3.44
CA ASN A 48 -14.09 14.98 -3.55
C ASN A 48 -14.50 13.50 -3.43
N SER A 49 -13.58 12.63 -3.03
CA SER A 49 -13.81 11.18 -2.94
C SER A 49 -14.67 10.81 -1.74
N VAL A 50 -15.53 9.80 -1.89
CA VAL A 50 -16.23 9.17 -0.75
C VAL A 50 -15.26 8.58 0.28
N ILE A 51 -14.06 8.19 -0.15
CA ILE A 51 -13.01 7.61 0.69
C ILE A 51 -12.44 8.63 1.70
N THR A 52 -12.62 9.94 1.45
CA THR A 52 -12.18 11.00 2.38
C THR A 52 -12.82 10.89 3.76
N ALA A 53 -13.94 10.16 3.90
CA ALA A 53 -14.55 9.85 5.19
C ALA A 53 -13.62 9.05 6.13
N ASN A 54 -12.65 8.30 5.59
CA ASN A 54 -11.65 7.57 6.36
C ASN A 54 -10.32 8.33 6.49
N VAL A 55 -10.17 9.50 5.87
CA VAL A 55 -8.90 10.27 5.90
C VAL A 55 -8.90 11.18 7.13
N VAL A 56 -7.94 10.95 8.04
CA VAL A 56 -7.85 11.69 9.31
C VAL A 56 -6.82 12.82 9.29
N ASP A 57 -5.82 12.73 8.41
CA ASP A 57 -4.86 13.81 8.15
C ASP A 57 -4.23 13.64 6.75
N SER A 58 -3.62 14.69 6.23
CA SER A 58 -2.96 14.64 4.92
C SER A 58 -1.72 15.51 4.84
N TRP A 59 -0.82 15.11 3.94
CA TRP A 59 0.40 15.85 3.65
C TRP A 59 0.72 15.82 2.16
N GLU A 60 1.17 16.95 1.62
CA GLU A 60 1.73 17.04 0.28
C GLU A 60 2.86 18.08 0.25
N PRO A 61 3.91 17.88 -0.57
CA PRO A 61 4.98 18.85 -0.70
C PRO A 61 4.45 20.11 -1.40
N ARG A 62 5.12 21.24 -1.15
CA ARG A 62 4.74 22.53 -1.73
C ARG A 62 4.64 22.51 -3.26
N SER A 63 5.44 21.68 -3.93
CA SER A 63 5.47 21.48 -5.38
C SER A 63 4.15 20.95 -5.94
N LEU A 64 3.36 20.23 -5.14
CA LEU A 64 2.12 19.58 -5.57
C LEU A 64 0.85 20.33 -5.15
N LEU A 65 0.96 21.36 -4.30
CA LEU A 65 -0.17 22.17 -3.85
C LEU A 65 -0.96 22.76 -5.03
N GLY A 66 -2.26 22.48 -5.05
CA GLY A 66 -3.17 22.99 -6.09
C GLY A 66 -3.03 22.32 -7.47
N THR A 67 -2.16 21.33 -7.61
CA THR A 67 -2.07 20.52 -8.82
C THR A 67 -3.12 19.41 -8.81
N PRO A 68 -3.64 18.97 -9.98
CA PRO A 68 -4.63 17.90 -10.05
C PRO A 68 -4.10 16.59 -9.44
N ARG A 69 -5.00 15.73 -8.97
CA ARG A 69 -4.71 14.39 -8.41
C ARG A 69 -5.16 13.29 -9.37
N GLY A 70 -4.37 12.23 -9.47
CA GLY A 70 -4.73 11.04 -10.25
C GLY A 70 -5.76 10.16 -9.55
N SER A 71 -6.29 9.14 -10.25
CA SER A 71 -7.24 8.18 -9.66
C SER A 71 -6.57 7.10 -8.81
N HIS A 72 -5.29 6.80 -9.09
CA HIS A 72 -4.55 5.66 -8.55
C HIS A 72 -4.60 5.58 -7.00
N ALA A 73 -4.20 6.66 -6.30
CA ALA A 73 -4.26 6.69 -4.83
C ALA A 73 -5.66 6.43 -4.28
N THR A 74 -6.70 6.90 -4.97
CA THR A 74 -8.09 6.70 -4.53
C THR A 74 -8.52 5.25 -4.72
N GLU A 75 -8.11 4.62 -5.81
CA GLU A 75 -8.37 3.20 -6.10
C GLU A 75 -7.65 2.29 -5.09
N VAL A 76 -6.41 2.61 -4.72
CA VAL A 76 -5.67 1.89 -3.66
C VAL A 76 -6.35 2.11 -2.30
N ALA A 77 -6.70 3.34 -1.96
CA ALA A 77 -7.41 3.65 -0.72
C ALA A 77 -8.78 2.95 -0.62
N GLY A 78 -9.46 2.73 -1.76
CA GLY A 78 -10.70 1.95 -1.83
C GLY A 78 -10.53 0.47 -1.46
N LEU A 79 -9.37 -0.13 -1.74
CA LEU A 79 -9.05 -1.50 -1.30
C LEU A 79 -8.72 -1.53 0.20
N ILE A 80 -8.07 -0.50 0.72
CA ILE A 80 -7.66 -0.44 2.13
C ILE A 80 -8.87 -0.15 3.04
N ALA A 81 -9.64 0.90 2.73
CA ALA A 81 -10.66 1.47 3.62
C ALA A 81 -12.04 1.65 2.97
N GLY A 82 -12.24 1.20 1.73
CA GLY A 82 -13.55 1.32 1.07
C GLY A 82 -14.64 0.51 1.75
N GLU A 83 -15.87 1.03 1.78
CA GLU A 83 -17.01 0.29 2.29
C GLU A 83 -17.32 -0.92 1.39
N GLY A 84 -17.36 -2.12 1.96
CA GLY A 84 -17.65 -3.36 1.22
C GLY A 84 -16.52 -3.91 0.35
N THR A 85 -15.46 -3.13 0.10
CA THR A 85 -14.23 -3.57 -0.59
C THR A 85 -13.02 -3.66 0.34
N SER A 86 -13.07 -3.06 1.54
CA SER A 86 -11.98 -3.08 2.50
C SER A 86 -11.62 -4.50 2.95
N VAL A 87 -10.31 -4.73 3.04
CA VAL A 87 -9.74 -6.04 3.34
C VAL A 87 -10.10 -6.50 4.76
N ASN A 88 -10.19 -5.60 5.74
CA ASN A 88 -10.75 -5.85 7.08
C ASN A 88 -10.82 -4.57 7.93
N GLY A 89 -11.74 -4.51 8.91
CA GLY A 89 -11.72 -3.54 10.01
C GLY A 89 -12.02 -2.08 9.64
N THR A 90 -12.02 -1.22 10.65
CA THR A 90 -12.09 0.23 10.47
C THR A 90 -10.66 0.77 10.40
N VAL A 91 -10.31 1.40 9.29
CA VAL A 91 -8.97 1.92 9.00
C VAL A 91 -9.05 3.44 8.90
N ASP A 92 -8.19 4.12 9.65
CA ASP A 92 -7.95 5.55 9.47
C ASP A 92 -6.78 5.73 8.50
N LEU A 93 -6.97 6.60 7.50
CA LEU A 93 -6.00 6.88 6.46
C LEU A 93 -5.27 8.20 6.72
N LEU A 94 -3.95 8.17 6.59
CA LEU A 94 -3.12 9.35 6.36
C LEU A 94 -2.85 9.45 4.85
N ASP A 95 -3.36 10.49 4.20
CA ASP A 95 -3.15 10.72 2.77
C ASP A 95 -1.82 11.44 2.53
N VAL A 96 -0.80 10.70 2.12
CA VAL A 96 0.57 11.21 1.94
C VAL A 96 0.88 11.30 0.44
N ARG A 97 0.64 12.46 -0.13
CA ARG A 97 0.87 12.70 -1.55
C ARG A 97 2.33 13.01 -1.82
N VAL A 98 2.98 12.17 -2.63
CA VAL A 98 4.37 12.31 -3.07
C VAL A 98 4.50 12.25 -4.60
N LEU A 99 3.43 11.92 -5.32
CA LEU A 99 3.39 11.85 -6.79
C LEU A 99 2.42 12.89 -7.39
N ASP A 100 2.71 13.35 -8.60
CA ASP A 100 1.82 14.15 -9.42
C ASP A 100 0.72 13.30 -10.09
N GLU A 101 -0.18 13.94 -10.86
CA GLU A 101 -1.27 13.25 -11.56
C GLU A 101 -0.82 12.21 -12.59
N SER A 102 0.43 12.32 -13.06
CA SER A 102 1.05 11.39 -14.00
C SER A 102 1.86 10.28 -13.32
N GLY A 103 1.86 10.24 -11.98
CA GLY A 103 2.59 9.25 -11.19
C GLY A 103 4.08 9.56 -11.01
N HIS A 104 4.53 10.78 -11.31
CA HIS A 104 5.94 11.17 -11.11
C HIS A 104 6.13 11.87 -9.76
N GLY A 105 7.24 11.58 -9.10
CA GLY A 105 7.65 12.24 -7.87
C GLY A 105 9.17 12.22 -7.70
N SER A 106 9.67 12.99 -6.74
CA SER A 106 11.09 13.01 -6.41
C SER A 106 11.41 12.07 -5.24
N PRO A 107 12.61 11.46 -5.18
CA PRO A 107 13.05 10.72 -4.00
C PRO A 107 13.01 11.54 -2.71
N GLU A 108 13.23 12.85 -2.81
CA GLU A 108 13.12 13.80 -1.70
C GLU A 108 11.69 13.90 -1.17
N ASP A 109 10.70 14.08 -2.04
CA ASP A 109 9.28 14.14 -1.66
C ASP A 109 8.81 12.82 -1.04
N ILE A 110 9.24 11.68 -1.61
CA ILE A 110 8.96 10.35 -1.07
C ILE A 110 9.52 10.21 0.35
N ALA A 111 10.79 10.58 0.56
CA ALA A 111 11.44 10.47 1.85
C ALA A 111 10.84 11.43 2.90
N GLU A 112 10.43 12.64 2.49
CA GLU A 112 9.75 13.60 3.37
C GLU A 112 8.36 13.09 3.75
N GLY A 113 7.60 12.54 2.81
CA GLY A 113 6.30 11.92 3.07
C GLY A 113 6.39 10.75 4.05
N ILE A 114 7.39 9.86 3.88
CA ILE A 114 7.67 8.78 4.85
C ILE A 114 7.93 9.36 6.25
N ARG A 115 8.79 10.37 6.38
CA ARG A 115 9.11 10.97 7.67
C ARG A 115 7.92 11.69 8.30
N TRP A 116 7.10 12.35 7.49
CA TRP A 116 5.86 12.94 7.96
C TRP A 116 4.93 11.86 8.52
N ALA A 117 4.74 10.73 7.82
CA ALA A 117 3.93 9.62 8.30
C ALA A 117 4.47 9.02 9.62
N ILE A 118 5.80 8.91 9.79
CA ILE A 118 6.42 8.53 11.07
C ILE A 118 6.02 9.51 12.18
N SER A 119 6.08 10.82 11.89
CA SER A 119 5.73 11.87 12.87
C SER A 119 4.24 11.84 13.24
N ALA A 120 3.39 11.52 12.26
CA ALA A 120 1.95 11.33 12.39
C ALA A 120 1.56 10.00 13.05
N LYS A 121 2.53 9.18 13.48
CA LYS A 121 2.32 7.92 14.20
C LYS A 121 1.59 6.85 13.38
N ALA A 122 1.79 6.84 12.06
CA ALA A 122 1.35 5.74 11.23
C ALA A 122 1.85 4.40 11.79
N GLU A 123 1.01 3.37 11.74
CA GLU A 123 1.38 2.02 12.16
C GLU A 123 1.84 1.19 10.95
N ILE A 124 1.29 1.51 9.78
CA ILE A 124 1.63 0.91 8.49
C ILE A 124 1.88 2.02 7.47
N LEU A 125 2.95 1.89 6.68
CA LEU A 125 3.16 2.65 5.45
C LEU A 125 2.86 1.75 4.26
N ALA A 126 1.91 2.13 3.43
CA ALA A 126 1.62 1.50 2.15
C ALA A 126 2.21 2.35 1.02
N LEU A 127 3.20 1.82 0.32
CA LEU A 127 3.91 2.50 -0.78
C LEU A 127 3.57 1.82 -2.11
N SER A 128 2.55 2.32 -2.79
CA SER A 128 2.12 1.87 -4.11
C SER A 128 2.88 2.57 -5.24
N LEU A 129 4.22 2.65 -5.09
CA LEU A 129 5.13 3.32 -6.00
C LEU A 129 6.43 2.55 -6.15
N VAL A 130 7.16 2.82 -7.23
CA VAL A 130 8.42 2.13 -7.55
C VAL A 130 9.50 3.13 -7.99
N LEU A 131 10.69 2.97 -7.43
CA LEU A 131 11.95 3.54 -7.89
C LEU A 131 12.76 2.46 -8.62
N GLN A 132 13.26 2.78 -9.81
CA GLN A 132 14.08 1.86 -10.61
C GLN A 132 15.51 1.70 -10.08
N ASN A 133 16.00 2.65 -9.27
CA ASN A 133 17.36 2.66 -8.72
C ASN A 133 17.30 2.84 -7.21
N ASP A 134 18.28 2.27 -6.49
CA ASP A 134 18.49 2.55 -5.06
C ASP A 134 18.68 4.06 -4.90
N ASN A 135 18.01 4.60 -3.90
CA ASN A 135 18.16 5.98 -3.48
C ASN A 135 18.40 6.01 -1.97
N GLU A 136 19.57 6.51 -1.58
CA GLU A 136 20.00 6.56 -0.18
C GLU A 136 19.03 7.33 0.71
N ILE A 137 18.42 8.41 0.21
CA ILE A 137 17.52 9.26 1.00
C ILE A 137 16.24 8.49 1.33
N VAL A 138 15.66 7.80 0.33
CA VAL A 138 14.46 6.95 0.52
C VAL A 138 14.79 5.74 1.40
N ARG A 139 15.91 5.07 1.15
CA ARG A 139 16.37 3.93 1.97
C ARG A 139 16.54 4.31 3.44
N ASN A 140 17.11 5.49 3.71
CA ASN A 140 17.26 5.97 5.09
C ASN A 140 15.90 6.30 5.73
N ALA A 141 14.96 6.89 4.99
CA ALA A 141 13.61 7.15 5.50
C ALA A 141 12.85 5.85 5.83
N VAL A 142 12.98 4.81 5.00
CA VAL A 142 12.45 3.46 5.29
C VAL A 142 13.08 2.87 6.55
N MET A 143 14.40 3.01 6.71
CA MET A 143 15.08 2.56 7.93
C MET A 143 14.62 3.31 9.18
N ASP A 144 14.30 4.60 9.07
CA ASP A 144 13.75 5.39 10.16
C ASP A 144 12.34 4.91 10.54
N ALA A 145 11.50 4.55 9.57
CA ALA A 145 10.19 3.95 9.81
C ALA A 145 10.31 2.61 10.55
N HIS A 146 11.24 1.74 10.10
CA HIS A 146 11.51 0.48 10.79
C HIS A 146 11.95 0.68 12.25
N LYS A 147 12.86 1.63 12.50
CA LYS A 147 13.31 1.95 13.88
C LYS A 147 12.20 2.51 14.75
N ALA A 148 11.20 3.17 14.15
CA ALA A 148 10.01 3.66 14.83
C ALA A 148 8.99 2.54 15.12
N GLY A 149 9.23 1.31 14.65
CA GLY A 149 8.33 0.17 14.83
C GLY A 149 7.18 0.11 13.83
N ILE A 150 7.26 0.88 12.74
CA ILE A 150 6.24 0.98 11.71
C ILE A 150 6.46 -0.10 10.66
N VAL A 151 5.38 -0.77 10.23
CA VAL A 151 5.43 -1.77 9.16
C VAL A 151 5.48 -1.04 7.82
N VAL A 152 6.42 -1.41 6.96
CA VAL A 152 6.55 -0.83 5.61
C VAL A 152 6.19 -1.88 4.57
N VAL A 153 5.18 -1.59 3.75
CA VAL A 153 4.70 -2.45 2.67
C VAL A 153 4.87 -1.69 1.35
N ALA A 154 5.45 -2.32 0.34
CA ALA A 154 5.73 -1.65 -0.94
C ALA A 154 5.50 -2.55 -2.14
N SER A 155 5.03 -1.96 -3.24
CA SER A 155 4.79 -2.68 -4.48
C SER A 155 6.11 -3.09 -5.16
N ALA A 156 6.16 -4.32 -5.64
CA ALA A 156 7.17 -4.76 -6.59
C ALA A 156 6.81 -4.24 -8.00
N SER A 157 7.78 -4.04 -8.90
CA SER A 157 7.49 -3.47 -10.24
C SER A 157 6.51 -4.32 -11.07
N ASN A 158 5.65 -3.63 -11.84
CA ASN A 158 4.74 -4.20 -12.85
C ASN A 158 5.36 -4.33 -14.24
N ASP A 159 6.52 -3.71 -14.48
CA ASP A 159 7.03 -3.50 -15.84
C ASP A 159 8.36 -4.21 -16.09
N LEU A 160 8.97 -4.74 -15.02
CA LEU A 160 10.30 -5.31 -15.06
C LEU A 160 10.30 -6.69 -14.40
N THR A 161 10.93 -7.64 -15.09
CA THR A 161 11.16 -8.99 -14.57
C THR A 161 12.61 -9.10 -14.13
N GLU A 162 12.86 -9.69 -12.96
CA GLU A 162 14.22 -9.98 -12.43
C GLU A 162 15.11 -8.76 -12.13
N VAL A 163 14.59 -7.54 -12.25
CA VAL A 163 15.28 -6.31 -11.83
C VAL A 163 14.87 -5.96 -10.38
N PRO A 164 15.79 -5.48 -9.53
CA PRO A 164 15.44 -4.90 -8.24
C PRO A 164 14.40 -3.78 -8.38
N SER A 165 13.41 -3.77 -7.51
CA SER A 165 12.44 -2.68 -7.42
C SER A 165 12.46 -2.11 -6.02
N TYR A 166 12.69 -0.80 -5.91
CA TYR A 166 12.74 -0.11 -4.63
C TYR A 166 11.42 0.66 -4.43
N PRO A 167 10.89 0.78 -3.19
CA PRO A 167 11.50 0.36 -1.93
C PRO A 167 11.34 -1.13 -1.60
N ALA A 168 10.61 -1.93 -2.39
CA ALA A 168 10.33 -3.34 -2.10
C ALA A 168 11.59 -4.21 -1.85
N GLU A 169 12.73 -3.93 -2.49
CA GLU A 169 14.00 -4.64 -2.29
C GLU A 169 14.76 -4.19 -1.02
N TYR A 170 14.40 -3.06 -0.40
CA TYR A 170 15.07 -2.62 0.82
C TYR A 170 14.84 -3.59 1.98
N ALA A 171 15.85 -3.71 2.84
CA ALA A 171 15.69 -4.42 4.11
C ALA A 171 14.54 -3.81 4.92
N HIS A 172 13.82 -4.66 5.67
CA HIS A 172 12.67 -4.28 6.51
C HIS A 172 11.45 -3.75 5.75
N VAL A 173 11.37 -4.01 4.43
CA VAL A 173 10.17 -3.77 3.62
C VAL A 173 9.52 -5.11 3.28
N ILE A 174 8.20 -5.18 3.43
CA ILE A 174 7.40 -6.26 2.90
C ILE A 174 7.10 -5.90 1.43
N GLY A 175 7.91 -6.41 0.52
CA GLY A 175 7.65 -6.28 -0.91
C GLY A 175 6.49 -7.16 -1.35
N VAL A 176 5.55 -6.61 -2.10
CA VAL A 176 4.33 -7.31 -2.54
C VAL A 176 4.29 -7.41 -4.07
N THR A 177 4.01 -8.62 -4.56
CA THR A 177 3.69 -8.84 -5.97
C THR A 177 2.24 -9.27 -6.16
N SER A 178 1.71 -9.16 -7.39
CA SER A 178 0.33 -9.48 -7.73
C SER A 178 0.13 -10.92 -8.25
N MET A 179 -1.01 -11.50 -7.90
CA MET A 179 -1.56 -12.71 -8.54
C MET A 179 -2.97 -12.48 -9.07
N ASP A 180 -3.40 -13.39 -9.95
CA ASP A 180 -4.76 -13.48 -10.45
C ASP A 180 -5.63 -14.46 -9.65
N LYS A 181 -6.90 -14.60 -10.06
CA LYS A 181 -7.88 -15.51 -9.46
C LYS A 181 -7.55 -17.00 -9.65
N GLN A 182 -6.60 -17.34 -10.52
CA GLN A 182 -6.08 -18.70 -10.70
C GLN A 182 -4.90 -18.99 -9.77
N LEU A 183 -4.54 -18.06 -8.89
CA LEU A 183 -3.35 -18.11 -8.02
C LEU A 183 -2.04 -18.14 -8.83
N GLU A 184 -2.09 -17.65 -10.07
CA GLU A 184 -0.90 -17.48 -10.90
C GLU A 184 -0.37 -16.06 -10.70
N ARG A 185 0.96 -15.92 -10.57
CA ARG A 185 1.58 -14.59 -10.51
C ARG A 185 1.27 -13.85 -11.80
N ALA A 186 0.89 -12.57 -11.67
CA ALA A 186 0.67 -11.75 -12.84
C ALA A 186 1.95 -11.74 -13.71
N PRO A 187 1.86 -11.93 -15.04
CA PRO A 187 3.02 -12.22 -15.89
C PRO A 187 4.18 -11.22 -15.78
N LEU A 188 3.87 -9.94 -15.54
CA LEU A 188 4.86 -8.86 -15.45
C LEU A 188 5.24 -8.46 -14.01
N ALA A 189 4.59 -9.04 -13.01
CA ALA A 189 4.83 -8.78 -11.59
C ALA A 189 5.92 -9.74 -11.02
N ARG A 190 7.07 -9.79 -11.69
CA ARG A 190 8.16 -10.73 -11.37
C ARG A 190 9.46 -10.01 -10.99
N ALA A 191 9.36 -8.75 -10.60
CA ALA A 191 10.49 -7.99 -10.08
C ALA A 191 11.03 -8.62 -8.79
N ARG A 192 12.33 -8.41 -8.54
CA ARG A 192 12.94 -8.78 -7.26
C ARG A 192 12.47 -7.81 -6.16
N GLY A 193 12.45 -8.31 -4.93
CA GLY A 193 12.05 -7.57 -3.72
C GLY A 193 10.73 -8.06 -3.14
N ALA A 194 9.91 -8.75 -3.94
CA ALA A 194 8.67 -9.35 -3.46
C ALA A 194 8.94 -10.51 -2.47
N SER A 195 8.47 -10.34 -1.25
CA SER A 195 8.49 -11.37 -0.19
C SER A 195 7.16 -12.11 -0.09
N VAL A 196 6.07 -11.47 -0.50
CA VAL A 196 4.70 -12.02 -0.48
C VAL A 196 3.99 -11.77 -1.81
N VAL A 197 2.92 -12.52 -2.05
CA VAL A 197 2.02 -12.34 -3.18
C VAL A 197 0.61 -12.12 -2.67
N ALA A 198 -0.08 -11.13 -3.22
CA ALA A 198 -1.47 -10.83 -2.92
C ALA A 198 -2.22 -10.56 -4.24
N PRO A 199 -3.55 -10.63 -4.27
CA PRO A 199 -4.23 -10.40 -5.54
C PRO A 199 -4.20 -8.94 -5.95
N GLY A 200 -3.87 -8.74 -7.21
CA GLY A 200 -3.78 -7.41 -7.80
C GLY A 200 -4.07 -7.45 -9.30
N HIS A 201 -4.62 -8.55 -9.82
CA HIS A 201 -5.06 -8.63 -11.22
C HIS A 201 -6.59 -8.82 -11.26
N GLU A 202 -7.25 -7.97 -12.05
CA GLU A 202 -8.71 -7.89 -12.15
C GLU A 202 -9.43 -7.77 -10.78
N VAL A 203 -8.90 -6.95 -9.87
CA VAL A 203 -9.49 -6.75 -8.54
C VAL A 203 -10.49 -5.60 -8.54
N GLN A 204 -11.55 -5.73 -7.75
CA GLN A 204 -12.60 -4.73 -7.63
C GLN A 204 -12.28 -3.76 -6.49
N THR A 205 -12.35 -2.46 -6.78
CA THR A 205 -12.17 -1.38 -5.79
C THR A 205 -13.22 -0.28 -6.00
N THR A 206 -13.21 0.70 -5.11
CA THR A 206 -14.09 1.88 -5.14
C THR A 206 -13.33 3.08 -5.72
N ASN A 207 -13.90 3.75 -6.72
CA ASN A 207 -13.33 4.98 -7.27
C ASN A 207 -13.74 6.22 -6.44
N ALA A 208 -13.34 7.43 -6.87
CA ALA A 208 -13.68 8.67 -6.16
C ALA A 208 -15.20 8.91 -5.99
N ALA A 209 -16.03 8.49 -6.95
CA ALA A 209 -17.48 8.68 -6.89
C ALA A 209 -18.18 7.65 -5.98
N GLY A 210 -17.47 6.62 -5.51
CA GLY A 210 -18.08 5.49 -4.80
C GLY A 210 -18.50 4.34 -5.72
N ASP A 211 -18.24 4.43 -7.02
CA ASP A 211 -18.56 3.35 -7.96
C ASP A 211 -17.50 2.25 -7.88
N LEU A 212 -17.95 1.01 -8.07
CA LEU A 212 -17.05 -0.13 -8.18
C LEU A 212 -16.38 -0.16 -9.55
N VAL A 213 -15.06 -0.29 -9.56
CA VAL A 213 -14.22 -0.38 -10.75
C VAL A 213 -13.28 -1.59 -10.65
N VAL A 214 -12.83 -2.09 -11.80
CA VAL A 214 -11.88 -3.21 -11.88
C VAL A 214 -10.52 -2.67 -12.29
N VAL A 215 -9.50 -2.97 -11.48
CA VAL A 215 -8.14 -2.45 -11.63
C VAL A 215 -7.12 -3.59 -11.61
N SER A 216 -5.88 -3.30 -12.04
CA SER A 216 -4.78 -4.26 -12.01
C SER A 216 -3.44 -3.57 -11.76
N GLY A 217 -2.60 -4.20 -10.95
CA GLY A 217 -1.24 -3.78 -10.65
C GLY A 217 -0.75 -4.38 -9.33
N THR A 218 0.55 -4.45 -9.13
CA THR A 218 1.16 -4.71 -7.82
C THR A 218 0.81 -3.64 -6.80
N SER A 219 0.53 -2.41 -7.24
CA SER A 219 -0.03 -1.34 -6.40
C SER A 219 -1.35 -1.76 -5.74
N MET A 220 -2.16 -2.57 -6.42
CA MET A 220 -3.46 -3.03 -5.92
C MET A 220 -3.31 -4.27 -5.03
N ALA A 221 -2.18 -4.97 -5.13
CA ALA A 221 -1.83 -6.07 -4.23
C ALA A 221 -1.22 -5.56 -2.91
N THR A 222 -0.65 -4.35 -2.92
CA THR A 222 0.09 -3.72 -1.80
C THR A 222 -0.89 -3.11 -0.80
#